data_AF-A0A4V3WYK9-F1
#
_entry.id   AF-A0A4V3WYK9-F1
#
_cell.length_a   1.000
_cell.length_b   1.000
_cell.length_c   1.000
_cell.angle_alpha   90.00
_cell.angle_beta   90.00
_cell.angle_gamma   90.00
#
_symmetry.space_group_name_H-M   'P 1'
#
loop_
_entity.id
_entity.type
_entity.pdbx_description
1 polymer ?
#
loop_
_entity_poly.entity_id
_entity_poly.type
_entity_poly.pdbx_seq_one_letter_code
_entity_poly.pdbx_strand_id
1 'polypeptide(L)'
;MKKYIGTKTVQAMPAVRKGGKICMPGDENPKSLDPVEDGYMVVYEDGYESWSPKEVFEKAYRIAETAVDRMHIEWNELAEKLGNLNAFIESKSKKLPTTIQAMLHAQNAVMQDYMNVLALRTTLMETGEGGFSGLSFAVAITLLERGFVIRRQGWNGKDIVVFKQVLAQINGAIIPKMQSLPYRAKELIMSGEAHIDYTSQCLIYNRKTGRADSWVPSISDVFAKDWELVVE
;
A
#
# COMPACT_ATOMS: atom_id res chain seq x y z
N MET A 1 31.67 -3.35 -20.68
CA MET A 1 30.36 -4.01 -20.93
C MET A 1 29.25 -3.17 -20.33
N LYS A 2 28.05 -3.17 -20.94
CA LYS A 2 26.86 -2.46 -20.40
C LYS A 2 26.10 -3.40 -19.45
N LYS A 3 25.47 -2.83 -18.42
CA LYS A 3 24.62 -3.57 -17.47
C LYS A 3 23.14 -3.30 -17.79
N TYR A 4 22.32 -4.33 -17.68
CA TYR A 4 20.87 -4.27 -17.91
C TYR A 4 20.16 -4.87 -16.69
N ILE A 5 18.98 -4.33 -16.34
CA ILE A 5 18.14 -4.78 -15.23
C ILE A 5 16.78 -5.15 -15.82
N GLY A 6 16.23 -6.30 -15.43
CA GLY A 6 14.92 -6.76 -15.86
C GLY A 6 14.27 -7.65 -14.80
N THR A 7 12.95 -7.76 -14.88
CA THR A 7 12.11 -8.65 -14.06
C THR A 7 11.49 -9.71 -14.96
N LYS A 8 11.37 -10.95 -14.48
CA LYS A 8 10.76 -12.05 -15.23
C LYS A 8 10.04 -13.03 -14.30
N THR A 9 8.94 -13.57 -14.78
CA THR A 9 8.25 -14.72 -14.19
C THR A 9 8.53 -15.94 -15.05
N VAL A 10 8.71 -17.10 -14.42
CA VAL A 10 9.00 -18.37 -15.10
C VAL A 10 8.16 -19.48 -14.50
N GLN A 11 7.85 -20.50 -15.30
CA GLN A 11 7.38 -21.77 -14.79
C GLN A 11 8.58 -22.69 -14.60
N ALA A 12 8.59 -23.48 -13.54
CA ALA A 12 9.68 -24.41 -13.30
C ALA A 12 9.22 -25.71 -12.65
N MET A 13 9.89 -26.80 -13.00
CA MET A 13 9.72 -28.10 -12.37
C MET A 13 11.08 -28.72 -12.05
N PRO A 14 11.21 -29.49 -10.94
CA PRO A 14 12.45 -30.18 -10.61
C PRO A 14 12.90 -31.08 -11.76
N ALA A 15 14.18 -31.00 -12.15
CA ALA A 15 14.77 -31.83 -13.20
C ALA A 15 16.27 -32.02 -12.95
N VAL A 16 16.80 -33.17 -13.33
CA VAL A 16 18.24 -33.46 -13.17
C VAL A 16 18.98 -33.32 -14.49
N ARG A 17 20.23 -32.84 -14.45
CA ARG A 17 21.12 -32.85 -15.61
C ARG A 17 22.16 -33.94 -15.44
N LYS A 18 22.29 -34.81 -16.45
CA LYS A 18 23.30 -35.88 -16.48
C LYS A 18 23.91 -35.97 -17.88
N GLY A 19 25.23 -35.80 -17.98
CA GLY A 19 25.94 -35.84 -19.26
C GLY A 19 25.41 -34.85 -20.30
N GLY A 20 25.00 -33.66 -19.87
CA GLY A 20 24.44 -32.62 -20.74
C GLY A 20 22.97 -32.82 -21.15
N LYS A 21 22.34 -33.93 -20.76
CA LYS A 21 20.91 -34.18 -20.99
C LYS A 21 20.09 -33.86 -19.74
N ILE A 22 18.98 -33.17 -19.95
CA ILE A 22 17.97 -32.88 -18.90
C ILE A 22 17.06 -34.10 -18.82
N CYS A 23 16.86 -34.63 -17.62
CA CYS A 23 15.99 -35.77 -17.35
C CYS A 23 14.91 -35.33 -16.36
N MET A 24 13.66 -35.62 -16.69
CA MET A 24 12.51 -35.29 -15.87
C MET A 24 12.27 -36.36 -14.80
N PRO A 25 11.53 -36.03 -13.71
CA PRO A 25 11.12 -37.02 -12.73
C PRO A 25 10.31 -38.14 -13.38
N GLY A 26 10.84 -39.37 -13.36
CA GLY A 26 10.21 -40.55 -13.97
C GLY A 26 10.86 -41.04 -15.27
N ASP A 27 11.78 -40.28 -15.85
CA ASP A 27 12.54 -40.72 -17.02
C ASP A 27 13.53 -41.84 -16.66
N GLU A 28 13.81 -42.73 -17.61
CA GLU A 28 14.90 -43.70 -17.45
C GLU A 28 16.23 -42.97 -17.31
N ASN A 29 16.89 -43.17 -16.16
CA ASN A 29 18.17 -42.54 -15.87
C ASN A 29 19.20 -42.89 -16.97
N PRO A 30 19.81 -41.89 -17.64
CA PRO A 30 20.81 -42.17 -18.65
C PRO A 30 21.95 -43.00 -18.07
N LYS A 31 22.36 -44.06 -18.79
CA LYS A 31 23.57 -44.84 -18.51
C LYS A 31 24.82 -44.01 -18.84
N SER A 32 25.09 -43.00 -18.03
CA SER A 32 26.32 -42.21 -18.03
C SER A 32 27.01 -42.31 -16.66
N LEU A 33 28.34 -42.21 -16.68
CA LEU A 33 29.21 -42.06 -15.51
C LEU A 33 29.29 -40.61 -15.02
N ASP A 34 28.72 -39.67 -15.78
CA ASP A 34 28.72 -38.25 -15.40
C ASP A 34 27.93 -38.01 -14.11
N PRO A 35 28.38 -37.04 -13.28
CA PRO A 35 27.67 -36.66 -12.07
C PRO A 35 26.26 -36.16 -12.39
N VAL A 36 25.32 -36.47 -11.49
CA VAL A 36 23.94 -35.98 -11.56
C VAL A 36 23.91 -34.61 -10.89
N GLU A 37 23.42 -33.62 -11.62
CA GLU A 37 23.23 -32.25 -11.11
C GLU A 37 21.75 -31.99 -10.88
N ASP A 38 21.38 -31.63 -9.65
CA ASP A 38 20.01 -31.21 -9.33
C ASP A 38 19.73 -29.81 -9.85
N GLY A 39 18.53 -29.62 -10.39
CA GLY A 39 18.09 -28.32 -10.87
C GLY A 39 16.62 -28.27 -11.23
N TYR A 40 16.32 -27.30 -12.08
CA TYR A 40 14.97 -27.03 -12.56
C TYR A 40 14.99 -26.91 -14.07
N MET A 41 14.03 -27.56 -14.73
CA MET A 41 13.63 -27.15 -16.07
C MET A 41 12.78 -25.89 -15.91
N VAL A 42 13.13 -24.85 -16.65
CA VAL A 42 12.56 -23.50 -16.58
C VAL A 42 11.98 -23.15 -17.93
N VAL A 43 10.69 -22.82 -17.96
CA VAL A 43 9.96 -22.39 -19.15
C VAL A 43 9.63 -20.90 -19.01
N TYR A 44 10.03 -20.13 -20.01
CA TYR A 44 9.79 -18.69 -20.10
C TYR A 44 8.47 -18.39 -20.81
N GLU A 45 8.01 -17.14 -20.72
CA GLU A 45 6.74 -16.70 -21.32
C GLU A 45 6.68 -16.86 -22.85
N ASP A 46 7.83 -16.79 -23.54
CA ASP A 46 7.96 -17.00 -24.98
C ASP A 46 8.04 -18.49 -25.37
N GLY A 47 7.93 -19.40 -24.39
CA GLY A 47 8.08 -20.83 -24.58
C GLY A 47 9.54 -21.29 -24.68
N TYR A 48 10.52 -20.41 -24.49
CA TYR A 48 11.91 -20.82 -24.39
C TYR A 48 12.09 -21.73 -23.16
N GLU A 49 12.81 -22.82 -23.32
CA GLU A 49 13.13 -23.75 -22.25
C GLU A 49 14.62 -23.68 -21.91
N SER A 50 14.93 -23.69 -20.61
CA SER A 50 16.31 -23.76 -20.13
C SER A 50 16.39 -24.64 -18.88
N TRP A 51 17.59 -25.10 -18.54
CA TRP A 51 17.83 -25.73 -17.26
C TRP A 51 18.69 -24.84 -16.37
N SER A 52 18.32 -24.74 -15.09
CA SER A 52 19.07 -23.99 -14.08
C SER A 52 19.48 -24.90 -12.93
N PRO A 53 20.75 -24.84 -12.46
CA PRO A 53 21.15 -25.51 -11.24
C PRO A 53 20.27 -25.11 -10.06
N LYS A 54 20.01 -26.06 -9.15
CA LYS A 54 19.09 -25.88 -8.02
C LYS A 54 19.41 -24.63 -7.20
N GLU A 55 20.64 -24.52 -6.70
CA GLU A 55 21.07 -23.39 -5.87
C GLU A 55 20.97 -22.05 -6.60
N VAL A 56 21.26 -22.03 -7.91
CA VAL A 56 21.17 -20.82 -8.72
C VAL A 56 19.71 -20.41 -8.91
N PHE A 57 18.83 -21.38 -9.16
CA PHE A 57 17.42 -21.15 -9.36
C PHE A 57 16.74 -20.66 -8.07
N GLU A 58 16.91 -21.38 -6.96
CA GLU A 58 16.31 -21.05 -5.67
C GLU A 58 16.84 -19.73 -5.10
N LYS A 59 18.07 -19.33 -5.45
CA LYS A 59 18.59 -18.00 -5.11
C LYS A 59 17.91 -16.89 -5.91
N ALA A 60 17.67 -17.11 -7.20
CA ALA A 60 17.16 -16.10 -8.12
C ALA A 60 15.63 -15.97 -8.14
N TYR A 61 14.90 -17.06 -7.85
CA TYR A 61 13.45 -17.12 -7.94
C TYR A 61 12.83 -17.47 -6.59
N ARG A 62 11.58 -17.06 -6.41
CA ARG A 62 10.74 -17.42 -5.25
C ARG A 62 9.44 -18.01 -5.78
N ILE A 63 8.94 -19.03 -5.09
CA ILE A 63 7.69 -19.70 -5.46
C ILE A 63 6.52 -18.79 -5.12
N ALA A 64 5.57 -18.63 -6.05
CA ALA A 64 4.41 -17.79 -5.86
C ALA A 64 3.14 -18.44 -6.47
N GLU A 65 2.47 -19.29 -5.71
CA GLU A 65 1.30 -20.04 -6.17
C GLU A 65 0.01 -19.22 -5.98
N THR A 66 -0.04 -18.44 -4.91
CA THR A 66 -1.19 -17.63 -4.51
C THR A 66 -0.90 -16.14 -4.62
N ALA A 67 -1.95 -15.31 -4.52
CA ALA A 67 -1.79 -13.87 -4.42
C ALA A 67 -1.03 -13.46 -3.14
N VAL A 68 -1.24 -14.20 -2.05
CA VAL A 68 -0.56 -14.00 -0.77
C VAL A 68 0.93 -14.27 -0.87
N ASP A 69 1.35 -15.34 -1.57
CA ASP A 69 2.78 -15.64 -1.76
C ASP A 69 3.52 -14.49 -2.47
N ARG A 70 2.87 -13.90 -3.50
CA ARG A 70 3.42 -12.73 -4.20
C ARG A 70 3.60 -11.54 -3.27
N MET A 71 2.63 -11.32 -2.37
CA MET A 71 2.70 -10.24 -1.39
C MET A 71 3.82 -10.46 -0.37
N HIS A 72 4.05 -11.69 0.08
CA HIS A 72 5.21 -12.01 0.93
C HIS A 72 6.54 -11.79 0.22
N ILE A 73 6.65 -12.20 -1.04
CA ILE A 73 7.86 -11.96 -1.84
C ILE A 73 8.12 -10.46 -1.96
N GLU A 74 7.10 -9.70 -2.36
CA GLU A 74 7.19 -8.26 -2.50
C GLU A 74 7.54 -7.56 -1.18
N TRP A 75 6.95 -8.00 -0.07
CA TRP A 75 7.25 -7.47 1.26
C TRP A 75 8.72 -7.70 1.61
N ASN A 76 9.24 -8.91 1.40
CA ASN A 76 10.63 -9.25 1.70
C ASN A 76 11.61 -8.43 0.85
N GLU A 77 11.35 -8.28 -0.45
CA GLU A 77 12.16 -7.43 -1.31
C GLU A 77 12.13 -5.96 -0.88
N LEU A 78 10.96 -5.46 -0.52
CA LEU A 78 10.79 -4.09 -0.05
C LEU A 78 11.51 -3.88 1.27
N ALA A 79 11.43 -4.83 2.20
CA ALA A 79 12.12 -4.80 3.49
C ALA A 79 13.64 -4.74 3.32
N GLU A 80 14.22 -5.53 2.40
CA GLU A 80 15.66 -5.46 2.09
C GLU A 80 16.04 -4.09 1.52
N LYS A 81 15.28 -3.59 0.53
CA LYS A 81 15.51 -2.27 -0.08
C LYS A 81 15.40 -1.15 0.97
N LEU A 82 14.41 -1.24 1.85
CA LEU A 82 14.18 -0.29 2.92
C LEU A 82 15.29 -0.31 3.96
N GLY A 83 15.76 -1.49 4.37
CA GLY A 83 16.90 -1.65 5.27
C GLY A 83 18.17 -1.02 4.70
N ASN A 84 18.46 -1.27 3.43
CA ASN A 84 19.59 -0.66 2.72
C ASN A 84 19.47 0.87 2.62
N LEU A 85 18.28 1.38 2.35
CA LEU A 85 18.01 2.82 2.31
C LEU A 85 18.20 3.46 3.69
N ASN A 86 17.66 2.87 4.76
CA ASN A 86 17.83 3.35 6.13
C ASN A 86 19.32 3.41 6.51
N ALA A 87 20.06 2.33 6.27
CA ALA A 87 21.50 2.28 6.54
C ALA A 87 22.27 3.36 5.76
N PHE A 88 21.89 3.63 4.51
CA PHE A 88 22.48 4.70 3.72
C PHE A 88 22.15 6.09 4.28
N ILE A 89 20.89 6.32 4.67
CA ILE A 89 20.44 7.58 5.26
C ILE A 89 21.24 7.87 6.53
N GLU A 90 21.37 6.91 7.43
CA GLU A 90 22.07 7.06 8.70
C GLU A 90 23.58 7.33 8.52
N SER A 91 24.21 6.64 7.57
CA SER A 91 25.67 6.67 7.41
C SER A 91 26.19 7.79 6.50
N LYS A 92 25.46 8.15 5.43
CA LYS A 92 26.03 8.94 4.32
C LYS A 92 25.18 10.12 3.87
N SER A 93 23.88 10.18 4.19
CA SER A 93 22.99 11.20 3.61
C SER A 93 23.37 12.64 3.96
N LYS A 94 23.93 12.88 5.16
CA LYS A 94 24.27 14.23 5.66
C LYS A 94 25.25 15.01 4.77
N LYS A 95 26.03 14.31 3.93
CA LYS A 95 26.99 14.90 2.99
C LYS A 95 26.38 15.28 1.64
N LEU A 96 25.13 14.88 1.38
CA LEU A 96 24.45 15.12 0.12
C LEU A 96 23.74 16.49 0.13
N PRO A 97 23.38 17.05 -1.04
CA PRO A 97 22.54 18.23 -1.11
C PRO A 97 21.22 18.03 -0.35
N THR A 98 20.71 19.09 0.29
CA THR A 98 19.49 19.06 1.11
C THR A 98 18.29 18.46 0.36
N THR A 99 18.13 18.78 -0.93
CA THR A 99 17.07 18.22 -1.78
C THR A 99 17.15 16.69 -1.86
N ILE A 100 18.35 16.13 -2.00
CA ILE A 100 18.54 14.67 -2.05
C ILE A 100 18.24 14.05 -0.68
N GLN A 101 18.67 14.70 0.41
CA GLN A 101 18.33 14.24 1.77
C GLN A 101 16.81 14.18 1.96
N ALA A 102 16.09 15.25 1.58
CA ALA A 102 14.63 15.29 1.67
C ALA A 102 13.97 14.20 0.82
N MET A 103 14.43 13.98 -0.41
CA MET A 103 13.94 12.91 -1.28
C MET A 103 14.15 11.52 -0.68
N LEU A 104 15.31 11.26 -0.06
CA LEU A 104 15.59 9.98 0.60
C LEU A 104 14.66 9.75 1.80
N HIS A 105 14.39 10.77 2.61
CA HIS A 105 13.45 10.66 3.72
C HIS A 105 12.01 10.45 3.24
N ALA A 106 11.58 11.15 2.19
CA ALA A 106 10.26 10.94 1.60
C ALA A 106 10.12 9.53 1.01
N GLN A 107 11.13 9.06 0.26
CA GLN A 107 11.18 7.69 -0.25
C GLN A 107 11.07 6.67 0.88
N ASN A 108 11.84 6.87 1.96
CA ASN A 108 11.82 5.99 3.13
C ASN A 108 10.44 5.93 3.79
N ALA A 109 9.78 7.08 3.95
CA ALA A 109 8.44 7.15 4.55
C ALA A 109 7.39 6.45 3.67
N VAL A 110 7.39 6.69 2.36
CA VAL A 110 6.45 6.05 1.43
C VAL A 110 6.67 4.54 1.36
N MET A 111 7.92 4.08 1.40
CA MET A 111 8.24 2.64 1.44
C MET A 111 7.75 1.99 2.74
N GLN A 112 7.88 2.66 3.89
CA GLN A 112 7.33 2.18 5.16
C GLN A 112 5.81 2.08 5.13
N ASP A 113 5.14 3.12 4.63
CA ASP A 113 3.68 3.10 4.48
C ASP A 113 3.27 1.95 3.55
N TYR A 114 3.93 1.79 2.40
CA TYR A 114 3.64 0.70 1.48
C TYR A 114 3.83 -0.69 2.13
N MET A 115 4.94 -0.88 2.83
CA MET A 115 5.25 -2.12 3.55
C MET A 115 4.19 -2.44 4.62
N ASN A 116 3.71 -1.43 5.35
CA ASN A 116 2.65 -1.60 6.35
C ASN A 116 1.30 -1.96 5.70
N VAL A 117 0.90 -1.26 4.63
CA VAL A 117 -0.33 -1.59 3.88
C VAL A 117 -0.27 -3.02 3.34
N LEU A 118 0.88 -3.42 2.79
CA LEU A 118 1.09 -4.75 2.26
C LEU A 118 0.96 -5.80 3.37
N ALA A 119 1.63 -5.60 4.51
CA ALA A 119 1.55 -6.52 5.66
C ALA A 119 0.13 -6.69 6.19
N LEU A 120 -0.59 -5.59 6.43
CA LEU A 120 -1.96 -5.62 6.94
C LEU A 120 -2.90 -6.34 5.96
N ARG A 121 -2.75 -6.07 4.66
CA ARG A 121 -3.53 -6.75 3.62
C ARG A 121 -3.21 -8.24 3.54
N THR A 122 -1.93 -8.62 3.65
CA THR A 122 -1.50 -10.01 3.67
C THR A 122 -2.13 -10.75 4.84
N THR A 123 -2.01 -10.23 6.06
CA THR A 123 -2.61 -10.83 7.26
C THR A 123 -4.11 -11.02 7.09
N LEU A 124 -4.84 -10.00 6.64
CA LEU A 124 -6.29 -10.09 6.43
C LEU A 124 -6.67 -11.16 5.39
N MET A 125 -5.90 -11.27 4.30
CA MET A 125 -6.15 -12.28 3.26
C MET A 125 -5.81 -13.71 3.71
N GLU A 126 -4.85 -13.88 4.62
CA GLU A 126 -4.43 -15.18 5.14
C GLU A 126 -5.34 -15.70 6.24
N THR A 127 -5.69 -14.84 7.20
CA THR A 127 -6.37 -15.26 8.43
C THR A 127 -7.85 -14.88 8.45
N GLY A 128 -8.27 -13.93 7.60
CA GLY A 128 -9.58 -13.29 7.70
C GLY A 128 -9.71 -12.36 8.90
N GLU A 129 -8.64 -12.18 9.68
CA GLU A 129 -8.61 -11.37 10.88
C GLU A 129 -7.76 -10.10 10.70
N GLY A 130 -8.00 -9.12 11.57
CA GLY A 130 -7.28 -7.85 11.57
C GLY A 130 -8.11 -6.72 10.95
N GLY A 131 -7.45 -5.59 10.74
CA GLY A 131 -8.07 -4.38 10.22
C GLY A 131 -7.03 -3.43 9.66
N PHE A 132 -7.48 -2.34 9.07
CA PHE A 132 -6.59 -1.36 8.43
C PHE A 132 -6.30 -0.21 9.40
N SER A 133 -5.32 -0.41 10.29
CA SER A 133 -4.99 0.47 11.41
C SER A 133 -3.48 0.75 11.53
N GLY A 134 -3.08 1.64 12.44
CA GLY A 134 -1.68 2.05 12.59
C GLY A 134 -1.16 2.83 11.38
N LEU A 135 -2.03 3.63 10.77
CA LEU A 135 -1.77 4.30 9.50
C LEU A 135 -1.19 5.71 9.72
N SER A 136 -0.34 6.15 8.79
CA SER A 136 0.11 7.53 8.71
C SER A 136 -1.03 8.45 8.26
N PHE A 137 -0.89 9.75 8.51
CA PHE A 137 -1.83 10.73 7.99
C PHE A 137 -1.90 10.76 6.46
N ALA A 138 -0.80 10.43 5.76
CA ALA A 138 -0.79 10.38 4.29
C ALA A 138 -1.72 9.27 3.75
N VAL A 139 -1.70 8.09 4.38
CA VAL A 139 -2.63 7.00 4.06
C VAL A 139 -4.06 7.41 4.47
N ALA A 140 -4.24 8.09 5.59
CA ALA A 140 -5.54 8.60 6.02
C ALA A 140 -6.17 9.58 5.02
N ILE A 141 -5.39 10.52 4.46
CA ILE A 141 -5.84 11.41 3.38
C ILE A 141 -6.26 10.60 2.15
N THR A 142 -5.46 9.62 1.75
CA THR A 142 -5.73 8.74 0.61
C THR A 142 -7.10 8.03 0.75
N LEU A 143 -7.45 7.65 1.98
CA LEU A 143 -8.75 7.07 2.32
C LEU A 143 -9.89 8.10 2.28
N LEU A 144 -9.69 9.27 2.89
CA LEU A 144 -10.69 10.35 2.88
C LEU A 144 -11.03 10.83 1.46
N GLU A 145 -10.02 10.95 0.59
CA GLU A 145 -10.21 11.33 -0.81
C GLU A 145 -11.14 10.37 -1.55
N ARG A 146 -11.08 9.09 -1.19
CA ARG A 146 -11.90 7.99 -1.72
C ARG A 146 -13.22 7.81 -0.98
N GLY A 147 -13.55 8.68 -0.04
CA GLY A 147 -14.82 8.67 0.69
C GLY A 147 -14.89 7.66 1.83
N PHE A 148 -13.77 7.06 2.23
CA PHE A 148 -13.74 6.20 3.40
C PHE A 148 -13.81 7.00 4.71
N VAL A 149 -14.31 6.35 5.75
CA VAL A 149 -14.40 6.90 7.11
C VAL A 149 -13.18 6.45 7.90
N ILE A 150 -12.52 7.38 8.58
CA ILE A 150 -11.32 7.12 9.38
C ILE A 150 -11.50 7.61 10.82
N ARG A 151 -10.65 7.14 11.72
CA ARG A 151 -10.51 7.71 13.07
C ARG A 151 -9.08 7.56 13.60
N ARG A 152 -8.76 8.26 14.67
CA ARG A 152 -7.53 8.04 15.44
C ARG A 152 -7.79 7.12 16.61
N GLN A 153 -6.88 6.19 16.87
CA GLN A 153 -6.93 5.34 18.06
C GLN A 153 -6.71 6.14 19.35
N GLY A 154 -5.88 7.19 19.31
CA GLY A 154 -5.58 8.04 20.46
C GLY A 154 -6.69 9.01 20.86
N TRP A 155 -7.82 9.06 20.15
CA TRP A 155 -8.97 9.86 20.58
C TRP A 155 -9.72 9.19 21.73
N ASN A 156 -10.32 10.01 22.58
CA ASN A 156 -11.14 9.54 23.70
C ASN A 156 -12.46 8.91 23.20
N GLY A 157 -12.38 7.64 22.80
CA GLY A 157 -13.51 6.81 22.38
C GLY A 157 -13.55 6.52 20.88
N LYS A 158 -13.99 5.30 20.55
CA LYS A 158 -14.17 4.79 19.18
C LYS A 158 -15.31 5.45 18.39
N ASP A 159 -16.05 6.33 19.05
CA ASP A 159 -17.24 7.02 18.52
C ASP A 159 -16.89 8.26 17.69
N ILE A 160 -15.67 8.78 17.78
CA ILE A 160 -15.24 9.96 17.04
C ILE A 160 -14.64 9.50 15.71
N VAL A 161 -15.25 9.93 14.60
CA VAL A 161 -14.83 9.58 13.24
C VAL A 161 -14.72 10.82 12.37
N VAL A 162 -13.99 10.69 11.27
CA VAL A 162 -13.83 11.73 10.25
C VAL A 162 -14.15 11.17 8.88
N PHE A 163 -14.85 11.97 8.08
CA PHE A 163 -15.14 11.64 6.69
C PHE A 163 -15.24 12.92 5.84
N LYS A 164 -14.94 12.76 4.55
CA LYS A 164 -15.08 13.81 3.54
C LYS A 164 -16.55 14.01 3.19
N GLN A 165 -17.02 15.26 3.17
CA GLN A 165 -18.33 15.57 2.63
C GLN A 165 -18.30 15.49 1.10
N VAL A 166 -19.38 14.94 0.54
CA VAL A 166 -19.60 14.95 -0.90
C VAL A 166 -19.82 16.40 -1.34
N LEU A 167 -19.22 16.77 -2.47
CA LEU A 167 -19.43 18.09 -3.08
C LEU A 167 -20.92 18.28 -3.32
N ALA A 168 -21.47 19.36 -2.78
CA ALA A 168 -22.89 19.65 -2.85
C ALA A 168 -23.09 21.14 -3.11
N GLN A 169 -23.90 21.42 -4.13
CA GLN A 169 -24.41 22.76 -4.40
C GLN A 169 -25.86 22.82 -3.90
N ILE A 170 -26.08 23.60 -2.85
CA ILE A 170 -27.42 23.85 -2.33
C ILE A 170 -27.99 25.05 -3.07
N ASN A 171 -29.05 24.84 -3.85
CA ASN A 171 -29.68 25.90 -4.63
C ASN A 171 -30.67 26.76 -3.82
N GLY A 172 -31.08 27.88 -4.40
CA GLY A 172 -31.97 28.86 -3.79
C GLY A 172 -33.38 28.37 -3.46
N ALA A 173 -33.82 27.22 -3.99
CA ALA A 173 -35.09 26.61 -3.59
C ALA A 173 -34.99 25.90 -2.23
N ILE A 174 -33.77 25.50 -1.82
CA ILE A 174 -33.50 24.79 -0.57
C ILE A 174 -33.11 25.76 0.55
N ILE A 175 -32.31 26.80 0.25
CA ILE A 175 -31.75 27.74 1.25
C ILE A 175 -32.80 28.32 2.20
N PRO A 176 -33.98 28.80 1.76
CA PRO A 176 -35.00 29.32 2.66
C PRO A 176 -35.48 28.29 3.70
N LYS A 177 -35.45 27.01 3.35
CA LYS A 177 -35.91 25.88 4.17
C LYS A 177 -34.85 25.32 5.12
N MET A 178 -33.58 25.73 4.98
CA MET A 178 -32.49 25.24 5.82
C MET A 178 -32.68 25.67 7.28
N GLN A 179 -32.72 24.71 8.20
CA GLN A 179 -32.76 25.02 9.65
C GLN A 179 -31.40 25.45 10.20
N SER A 180 -30.31 25.14 9.50
CA SER A 180 -28.94 25.45 9.89
C SER A 180 -28.51 26.90 9.67
N LEU A 181 -29.37 27.75 9.07
CA LEU A 181 -29.06 29.14 8.76
C LEU A 181 -30.04 30.12 9.44
N PRO A 182 -29.55 31.18 10.10
CA PRO A 182 -30.39 32.28 10.58
C PRO A 182 -31.07 33.02 9.43
N TYR A 183 -32.20 33.67 9.71
CA TYR A 183 -32.98 34.42 8.71
C TYR A 183 -32.14 35.44 7.92
N ARG A 184 -31.36 36.28 8.62
CA ARG A 184 -30.52 37.30 7.97
C ARG A 184 -29.45 36.72 7.04
N ALA A 185 -28.90 35.55 7.38
CA ALA A 185 -27.93 34.87 6.51
C ALA A 185 -28.59 34.37 5.23
N LYS A 186 -29.82 33.83 5.32
CA LYS A 186 -30.60 33.41 4.15
C LYS A 186 -30.88 34.60 3.23
N GLU A 187 -31.33 35.74 3.77
CA GLU A 187 -31.57 36.95 2.97
C GLU A 187 -30.32 37.39 2.20
N LEU A 188 -29.17 37.44 2.88
CA LEU A 188 -27.91 37.83 2.27
C LEU A 188 -27.52 36.89 1.11
N ILE A 189 -27.57 35.58 1.33
CA ILE A 189 -27.22 34.58 0.30
C ILE A 189 -28.18 34.66 -0.89
N MET A 190 -29.49 34.79 -0.63
CA MET A 190 -30.52 34.88 -1.67
C MET A 190 -30.45 36.19 -2.46
N SER A 191 -29.92 37.27 -1.89
CA SER A 191 -29.67 38.53 -2.61
C SER A 191 -28.46 38.49 -3.54
N GLY A 192 -27.56 37.51 -3.35
CA GLY A 192 -26.42 37.24 -4.22
C GLY A 192 -26.72 36.16 -5.25
N GLU A 193 -25.80 35.21 -5.39
CA GLU A 193 -25.89 34.11 -6.36
C GLU A 193 -26.90 33.00 -6.01
N ALA A 194 -27.60 33.14 -4.87
CA ALA A 194 -28.66 32.22 -4.43
C ALA A 194 -28.27 30.72 -4.44
N HIS A 195 -27.01 30.41 -4.11
CA HIS A 195 -26.55 29.03 -3.88
C HIS A 195 -25.47 28.98 -2.79
N ILE A 196 -25.21 27.78 -2.26
CA ILE A 196 -24.09 27.47 -1.36
C ILE A 196 -23.34 26.27 -1.93
N ASP A 197 -22.05 26.44 -2.16
CA ASP A 197 -21.16 25.35 -2.55
C ASP A 197 -20.37 24.83 -1.35
N TYR A 198 -20.58 23.56 -1.00
CA TYR A 198 -19.72 22.85 -0.08
C TYR A 198 -18.56 22.23 -0.85
N THR A 199 -17.37 22.79 -0.68
CA THR A 199 -16.15 22.34 -1.36
C THR A 199 -15.10 21.89 -0.34
N SER A 200 -14.44 20.77 -0.64
CA SER A 200 -13.26 20.27 0.11
C SER A 200 -13.41 20.24 1.64
N GLN A 201 -14.59 19.91 2.13
CA GLN A 201 -14.89 19.88 3.56
C GLN A 201 -14.83 18.46 4.13
N CYS A 202 -14.32 18.33 5.34
CA CYS A 202 -14.42 17.12 6.15
C CYS A 202 -15.19 17.43 7.44
N LEU A 203 -15.94 16.46 7.94
CA LEU A 203 -16.61 16.52 9.23
C LEU A 203 -15.89 15.62 10.23
N ILE A 204 -15.83 16.08 11.47
CA ILE A 204 -15.59 15.23 12.63
C ILE A 204 -16.95 14.98 13.27
N TYR A 205 -17.28 13.71 13.46
CA TYR A 205 -18.59 13.28 13.89
C TYR A 205 -18.48 12.39 15.12
N ASN A 206 -19.25 12.73 16.15
CA ASN A 206 -19.38 11.91 17.35
C ASN A 206 -20.63 11.03 17.21
N ARG A 207 -20.40 9.73 16.97
CA ARG A 207 -21.46 8.73 16.77
C ARG A 207 -22.36 8.54 17.98
N LYS A 208 -21.87 8.83 19.19
CA LYS A 208 -22.63 8.70 20.43
C LYS A 208 -23.61 9.86 20.64
N THR A 209 -23.23 11.08 20.25
CA THR A 209 -24.03 12.28 20.50
C THR A 209 -24.74 12.82 19.26
N GLY A 210 -24.37 12.35 18.07
CA GLY A 210 -24.85 12.91 16.79
C GLY A 210 -24.25 14.27 16.45
N ARG A 211 -23.27 14.75 17.24
CA ARG A 211 -22.63 16.04 17.01
C ARG A 211 -21.70 15.95 15.79
N ALA A 212 -21.92 16.84 14.83
CA ALA A 212 -21.05 17.05 13.67
C ALA A 212 -20.41 18.44 13.78
N ASP A 213 -19.09 18.51 13.66
CA ASP A 213 -18.35 19.76 13.55
C ASP A 213 -17.47 19.74 12.30
N SER A 214 -17.05 20.92 11.83
CA SER A 214 -16.02 21.01 10.80
C SER A 214 -14.72 20.44 11.34
N TRP A 215 -14.08 19.55 10.59
CA TRP A 215 -12.77 19.04 10.94
C TRP A 215 -11.67 19.79 10.21
N VAL A 216 -10.74 20.32 10.99
CA VAL A 216 -9.47 20.85 10.52
C VAL A 216 -8.38 20.05 11.25
N PRO A 217 -7.52 19.30 10.55
CA PRO A 217 -6.50 18.49 11.21
C PRO A 217 -5.54 19.40 11.96
N SER A 218 -5.33 19.10 13.25
CA SER A 218 -4.26 19.73 14.03
C SER A 218 -2.90 19.22 13.58
N ILE A 219 -1.81 19.91 13.95
CA ILE A 219 -0.46 19.39 13.66
C ILE A 219 -0.21 18.03 14.36
N SER A 220 -0.86 17.80 15.50
CA SER A 220 -0.84 16.51 16.19
C SER A 220 -1.52 15.40 15.39
N ASP A 221 -2.58 15.73 14.63
CA ASP A 221 -3.26 14.80 13.73
C ASP A 221 -2.40 14.47 12.51
N VAL A 222 -1.74 15.49 11.95
CA VAL A 222 -0.84 15.36 10.79
C VAL A 222 0.35 14.46 11.09
N PHE A 223 0.93 14.55 12.29
CA PHE A 223 2.08 13.72 12.69
C PHE A 223 1.70 12.39 13.34
N ALA A 224 0.41 12.10 13.48
CA ALA A 224 -0.03 10.85 14.05
C ALA A 224 0.17 9.67 13.10
N LYS A 225 0.40 8.50 13.69
CA LYS A 225 0.54 7.21 13.00
C LYS A 225 -0.45 6.16 13.52
N ASP A 226 -1.50 6.63 14.19
CA ASP A 226 -2.51 5.82 14.87
C ASP A 226 -3.87 5.91 14.16
N TRP A 227 -3.87 6.26 12.87
CA TRP A 227 -5.08 6.32 12.06
C TRP A 227 -5.57 4.92 11.72
N GLU A 228 -6.88 4.76 11.64
CA GLU A 228 -7.52 3.51 11.24
C GLU A 228 -8.78 3.73 10.42
N LEU A 229 -9.05 2.77 9.53
CA LEU A 229 -10.30 2.65 8.78
C LEU A 229 -11.44 2.21 9.71
N VAL A 230 -12.61 2.80 9.53
CA VAL A 230 -13.86 2.36 10.18
C VAL A 230 -14.62 1.45 9.22
N VAL A 231 -14.88 0.21 9.65
CA VAL A 231 -15.54 -0.86 8.84
C VAL A 231 -16.84 -1.38 9.45
N GLU A 232 -17.32 -0.73 10.52
CA GLU A 232 -18.49 -1.14 11.32
C GLU A 232 -19.83 -0.90 10.63
#